data_AF-A0A438DQ05-F1
#
_entry.id   AF-A0A438DQ05-F1
#
_cell.length_a   1.000
_cell.length_b   1.000
_cell.length_c   1.000
_cell.angle_alpha   90.00
_cell.angle_beta   90.00
_cell.angle_gamma   90.00
#
_symmetry.space_group_name_H-M   'P 1'
#
loop_
_entity.id
_entity.type
_entity.pdbx_description
1 polymer ?
#
loop_
_entity_poly.entity_id
_entity_poly.type
_entity_poly.pdbx_seq_one_letter_code
_entity_poly.pdbx_strand_id
1 'polypeptide(L)' 'MLSNVSFRNIRGTTSTQVAVKLVCSQGVPCEDAELGDINLKYNGKVGHAMSQCKNIKPNLLGTQLPRTCA' A
#
# COMPACT_ATOMS: atom_id res chain seq x y z
N MET A 1 -6.49 -17.72 -6.09
CA MET A 1 -5.42 -16.78 -6.50
C MET A 1 -6.08 -15.43 -6.66
N LEU A 2 -5.50 -14.35 -6.12
CA LEU A 2 -6.02 -13.00 -6.33
C LEU A 2 -5.08 -12.28 -7.28
N SER A 3 -5.57 -11.86 -8.45
CA SER A 3 -4.76 -11.23 -9.48
C SER A 3 -5.47 -10.04 -10.13
N ASN A 4 -4.71 -9.20 -10.83
CA ASN A 4 -5.19 -8.01 -11.55
C ASN A 4 -5.90 -7.00 -10.63
N VAL A 5 -5.32 -6.72 -9.46
CA VAL A 5 -5.87 -5.76 -8.51
C VAL A 5 -5.19 -4.41 -8.70
N SER A 6 -5.95 -3.35 -8.98
CA SER A 6 -5.39 -2.00 -9.13
C SER A 6 -5.97 -1.01 -8.13
N PHE A 7 -5.09 -0.25 -7.49
CA PHE A 7 -5.41 0.86 -6.61
C PHE A 7 -4.79 2.13 -7.18
N ARG A 8 -5.60 3.10 -7.57
CA ARG A 8 -5.09 4.32 -8.22
C ARG A 8 -5.72 5.59 -7.63
N ASN A 9 -4.95 6.67 -7.59
CA ASN A 9 -5.41 8.02 -7.18
C ASN A 9 -6.00 8.11 -5.76
N ILE A 10 -5.42 7.39 -4.80
CA ILE A 10 -5.90 7.39 -3.41
C ILE A 10 -5.21 8.53 -2.66
N ARG A 11 -5.98 9.46 -2.12
CA ARG A 11 -5.45 10.64 -1.40
C ARG A 11 -6.21 10.88 -0.10
N GLY A 12 -5.49 11.22 0.96
CA GLY A 12 -6.13 11.55 2.24
C GLY A 12 -5.20 11.40 3.43
N THR A 13 -5.83 11.21 4.60
CA THR A 13 -5.11 11.06 5.87
C THR A 13 -5.54 9.79 6.60
N THR A 14 -4.62 9.17 7.32
CA THR A 14 -4.87 7.96 8.11
C THR A 14 -4.84 8.27 9.60
N SER A 15 -5.66 7.54 10.36
CA SER A 15 -5.66 7.60 11.83
C SER A 15 -4.60 6.68 12.47
N THR A 16 -4.07 5.73 11.68
CA THR A 16 -3.03 4.79 12.08
C THR A 16 -1.72 5.07 11.35
N GLN A 17 -0.59 4.76 12.01
CA GLN A 17 0.75 4.95 11.43
C GLN A 17 0.93 4.09 10.17
N VAL A 18 0.42 2.85 10.17
CA VAL A 18 0.37 2.01 8.97
C VAL A 18 -0.77 2.52 8.10
N ALA A 19 -0.42 3.27 7.05
CA ALA A 19 -1.37 3.87 6.12
C ALA A 19 -1.74 2.93 4.96
N VAL A 20 -0.81 2.05 4.57
CA VAL A 20 -1.02 1.05 3.52
C VAL A 20 -0.71 -0.34 4.08
N LYS A 21 -1.67 -1.25 4.04
CA LYS A 21 -1.49 -2.63 4.50
C LYS A 21 -1.95 -3.61 3.43
N LEU A 22 -1.00 -4.27 2.78
CA LEU A 22 -1.24 -5.25 1.71
C LEU A 22 -0.73 -6.62 2.15
N VAL A 23 -1.62 -7.46 2.65
CA VAL A 23 -1.25 -8.79 3.18
C VAL A 23 -2.05 -9.85 2.46
N CYS A 24 -1.34 -10.74 1.77
CA CYS A 24 -1.92 -11.87 1.07
C CYS A 24 -1.58 -13.18 1.79
N SER A 25 -2.43 -14.19 1.63
CA SER A 25 -2.21 -15.48 2.27
C SER A 25 -1.07 -16.23 1.61
N GLN A 26 -0.38 -17.11 2.35
CA GLN A 26 0.72 -17.89 1.78
C GLN A 26 0.23 -18.94 0.77
N GLY A 27 -0.96 -19.51 0.99
CA GLY A 27 -1.57 -20.47 0.06
C GLY A 27 -2.23 -19.83 -1.16
N VAL A 28 -2.48 -18.51 -1.11
CA VAL A 28 -3.10 -17.75 -2.20
C VAL A 28 -2.33 -16.44 -2.38
N PRO A 29 -1.19 -16.46 -3.10
CA PRO A 29 -0.42 -15.25 -3.35
C PRO A 29 -1.24 -14.23 -4.15
N CYS A 30 -0.89 -12.96 -3.98
CA CYS A 30 -1.40 -11.88 -4.83
C CYS A 30 -0.39 -11.62 -5.94
N GLU A 31 -0.85 -11.70 -7.18
CA GLU A 31 -0.07 -11.43 -8.39
C GLU A 31 -0.66 -10.26 -9.17
N ASP A 32 0.13 -9.59 -9.99
CA ASP A 32 -0.32 -8.48 -10.84
C ASP A 32 -1.12 -7.40 -10.08
N ALA A 33 -0.64 -7.03 -8.90
CA ALA A 33 -1.18 -5.92 -8.15
C ALA A 33 -0.55 -4.61 -8.65
N GLU A 34 -1.32 -3.56 -8.83
CA GLU A 34 -0.84 -2.24 -9.24
C GLU A 34 -1.24 -1.17 -8.22
N LEU A 35 -0.28 -0.35 -7.81
CA LEU A 35 -0.52 0.81 -6.95
C LEU A 35 -0.04 2.07 -7.68
N GLY A 36 -0.97 2.98 -7.96
CA GLY A 36 -0.73 4.21 -8.71
C GLY A 36 -1.13 5.45 -7.92
N ASP A 37 -0.27 6.46 -7.85
CA ASP A 37 -0.60 7.78 -7.30
C ASP A 37 -1.29 7.74 -5.92
N ILE A 38 -0.62 7.11 -4.96
CA ILE A 38 -1.07 7.00 -3.57
C ILE A 38 -0.44 8.13 -2.75
N ASN A 39 -1.26 8.90 -2.05
CA ASN A 39 -0.84 9.97 -1.16
C ASN A 39 -1.67 9.96 0.14
N LEU A 40 -1.23 9.15 1.08
CA LEU A 40 -1.80 9.01 2.41
C LEU A 40 -0.85 9.60 3.45
N LYS A 41 -1.36 10.51 4.27
CA LYS A 41 -0.59 11.15 5.34
C LYS A 41 -1.08 10.70 6.70
N TYR A 42 -0.15 10.32 7.56
CA TYR A 42 -0.44 10.06 8.96
C TYR A 42 -0.22 11.34 9.76
N ASN A 43 -1.25 11.81 10.47
CA ASN A 43 -1.20 13.05 11.27
C ASN A 43 -0.99 12.77 12.77
N GLY A 44 -0.62 11.54 13.14
CA GLY A 44 -0.36 11.22 14.53
C GLY A 44 1.04 11.63 14.99
N LYS A 45 1.26 11.51 16.30
CA LYS A 45 2.53 11.91 16.95
C LYS A 45 3.67 10.91 16.72
N VAL A 46 3.37 9.73 16.18
CA VAL A 46 4.27 8.58 16.12
C VAL A 46 5.00 8.51 14.77
N GLY A 47 5.65 9.60 14.36
CA GLY A 47 6.47 9.64 13.14
C GLY A 47 5.69 9.63 11.82
N HIS A 48 6.35 9.20 10.75
CA HIS A 48 5.79 9.21 9.40
C HIS A 48 4.83 8.05 9.12
N ALA A 49 3.96 8.22 8.12
CA ALA A 49 3.14 7.14 7.59
C ALA A 49 4.03 5.99 7.09
N MET A 50 3.62 4.76 7.38
CA MET A 50 4.31 3.53 7.00
C MET A 50 3.43 2.67 6.09
N SER A 51 4.06 1.73 5.40
CA SER A 51 3.38 0.66 4.68
C SER A 51 3.80 -0.71 5.22
N GLN A 52 2.93 -1.70 5.03
CA GLN A 52 3.20 -3.09 5.39
C GLN A 52 2.76 -4.00 4.24
N CYS A 53 3.68 -4.85 3.76
CA CYS A 53 3.41 -5.76 2.66
C CYS A 53 3.84 -7.19 2.99
N LYS A 54 3.01 -8.18 2.62
CA LYS A 54 3.31 -9.61 2.84
C LYS A 54 2.71 -10.47 1.73
N ASN A 55 3.52 -11.35 1.14
CA ASN A 55 3.15 -12.26 0.04
C ASN A 55 2.51 -11.54 -1.17
N ILE A 56 2.95 -10.31 -1.44
CA ILE A 56 2.49 -9.48 -2.54
C ILE A 56 3.66 -8.63 -3.04
N LYS A 57 3.74 -8.46 -4.36
CA LYS A 57 4.69 -7.57 -5.02
C LYS A 57 3.91 -6.67 -5.98
N PRO A 58 3.47 -5.49 -5.54
CA PRO A 58 2.73 -4.60 -6.41
C PRO A 58 3.66 -3.83 -7.34
N ASN A 59 3.21 -3.61 -8.56
CA ASN A 59 3.80 -2.66 -9.50
C ASN A 59 3.43 -1.25 -9.05
N LEU A 60 4.43 -0.45 -8.71
CA LEU A 60 4.26 0.93 -8.29
C LEU A 60 4.32 1.85 -9.50
N LEU A 61 3.29 2.67 -9.67
CA LEU A 61 3.16 3.65 -10.73
C LEU A 61 3.02 5.05 -10.11
N GLY A 62 3.67 6.04 -10.71
CA GLY A 62 3.57 7.43 -10.25
C GLY A 62 4.07 7.64 -8.81
N THR A 63 3.40 8.52 -8.07
CA THR A 63 3.86 8.90 -6.72
C THR A 63 3.32 7.96 -5.64
N GLN A 64 4.19 7.49 -4.75
CA GLN A 64 3.80 6.67 -3.60
C GLN A 64 4.25 7.32 -2.29
N LEU A 65 3.29 7.91 -1.57
CA LEU A 65 3.47 8.48 -0.25
C LEU A 65 2.42 7.88 0.70
N PRO A 66 2.80 7.17 1.78
CA PRO A 66 4.17 6.80 2.15
C PRO A 66 4.80 5.82 1.15
N ARG A 67 6.12 5.60 1.25
CA ARG A 67 6.78 4.55 0.45
C ARG A 67 6.07 3.21 0.69
N THR A 68 5.47 2.67 -0.36
CA THR A 68 4.71 1.42 -0.33
C THR A 68 5.60 0.22 -0.57
N CYS A 69 5.51 -0.79 0.30
CA CYS A 69 6.25 -2.06 0.18
C CYS A 69 7.77 -1.88 0.00
N ALA A 70 8.35 -0.94 0.77
CA ALA A 70 9.78 -0.66 0.80
C ALA A 70 10.49 -1.42 1.93
#